data_AF-A0AAN4PAU6-F1
#
_entry.id   AF-A0AAN4PAU6-F1
#
_cell.length_a   1.000
_cell.length_b   1.000
_cell.length_c   1.000
_cell.angle_alpha   90.00
_cell.angle_beta   90.00
_cell.angle_gamma   90.00
#
_symmetry.space_group_name_H-M   'P 1'
#
loop_
_entity.id
_entity.type
_entity.pdbx_description
1 polymer ?
#
loop_
_entity_poly.entity_id
_entity_poly.type
_entity_poly.pdbx_seq_one_letter_code
_entity_poly.pdbx_strand_id
1 'polypeptide(L)'
;MIFTNAILVLSTLLPATVLSFEHIEDSLFPARCWPDPCAGITFKNDTYVCGDPRLGPVVPPRKFPLRNELRTYARFGALCPAEFLDKWATDVAPNGTYIYPPANGFVVDTEKHPILGNATLPVGMKLDRFGSEYGTFLAPLGAPYIERSLPPSNLNTFGGDYPYNYHVYQVTKEFVVGLGPIAPWFEQPGMGTQFVTYTNVLGLINGGFLRRLNESEYDEKVEYSNPYTPGPNQ
;
A
#
# COMPACT_ATOMS: atom_id res chain seq x y z
N MET A 1 60.43 -23.73 -40.72
CA MET A 1 59.74 -24.69 -39.83
C MET A 1 59.04 -23.87 -38.76
N ILE A 2 57.70 -24.03 -38.60
CA ILE A 2 57.01 -24.16 -37.29
C ILE A 2 56.97 -22.86 -36.42
N PHE A 3 55.87 -22.27 -35.95
CA PHE A 3 54.42 -22.51 -35.97
C PHE A 3 53.69 -21.16 -35.81
N THR A 4 52.49 -21.10 -36.38
CA THR A 4 51.36 -20.22 -36.07
C THR A 4 50.99 -20.25 -34.58
N ASN A 5 50.55 -19.12 -34.03
CA ASN A 5 49.59 -19.09 -32.91
C ASN A 5 48.69 -17.87 -33.05
N ALA A 6 47.50 -18.09 -33.61
CA ALA A 6 46.41 -17.14 -33.59
C ALA A 6 45.72 -17.25 -32.22
N ILE A 7 45.72 -16.17 -31.45
CA ILE A 7 44.99 -16.07 -30.18
C ILE A 7 43.54 -15.74 -30.52
N LEU A 8 42.66 -16.73 -30.37
CA LEU A 8 41.21 -16.55 -30.41
C LEU A 8 40.79 -15.87 -29.09
N VAL A 9 40.45 -14.59 -29.14
CA VAL A 9 39.82 -13.91 -27.99
C VAL A 9 38.34 -14.25 -28.01
N LEU A 10 37.96 -15.23 -27.19
CA LEU A 10 36.57 -15.62 -26.98
C LEU A 10 35.90 -14.55 -26.10
N SER A 11 35.27 -13.56 -26.74
CA SER A 11 34.41 -12.58 -26.07
C SER A 11 33.17 -13.27 -25.54
N THR A 12 33.19 -13.68 -24.26
CA THR A 12 31.98 -14.11 -23.54
C THR A 12 31.11 -12.89 -23.26
N LEU A 13 30.16 -12.61 -24.16
CA LEU A 13 29.02 -11.74 -23.87
C LEU A 13 28.21 -12.41 -22.75
N LEU A 14 28.38 -11.92 -21.52
CA LEU A 14 27.42 -12.18 -20.45
C LEU A 14 26.05 -11.67 -20.90
N PRO A 15 24.99 -12.48 -20.82
CA PRO A 15 23.65 -12.01 -21.14
C PRO A 15 23.26 -10.94 -20.09
N ALA A 16 22.97 -9.72 -20.56
CA ALA A 16 22.54 -8.58 -19.75
C ALA A 16 21.21 -8.80 -19.00
N THR A 17 20.66 -10.00 -19.02
CA THR A 17 19.39 -10.37 -18.38
C THR A 17 19.54 -10.70 -16.90
N VAL A 18 20.70 -11.19 -16.43
CA VAL A 18 20.90 -11.62 -15.03
C VAL A 18 21.03 -10.42 -14.07
N LEU A 19 21.74 -9.37 -14.49
CA LEU A 19 21.99 -8.16 -13.67
C LEU A 19 20.73 -7.38 -13.28
N SER A 20 19.64 -7.52 -14.04
CA SER A 20 18.41 -6.75 -13.81
C SER A 20 17.49 -7.33 -12.72
N PHE A 21 17.65 -8.62 -12.38
CA PHE A 21 16.87 -9.28 -11.33
C PHE A 21 17.54 -9.14 -9.94
N GLU A 22 18.88 -9.21 -9.88
CA GLU A 22 19.66 -9.00 -8.64
C GLU A 22 19.34 -7.64 -7.97
N HIS A 23 19.22 -6.56 -8.76
CA HIS A 23 18.95 -5.23 -8.20
C HIS A 23 17.54 -5.04 -7.61
N ILE A 24 16.57 -5.89 -7.96
CA ILE A 24 15.22 -5.81 -7.36
C ILE A 24 15.21 -6.53 -6.00
N GLU A 25 15.87 -7.68 -5.88
CA GLU A 25 15.98 -8.42 -4.61
C GLU A 25 16.76 -7.65 -3.55
N ASP A 26 17.87 -6.99 -3.92
CA ASP A 26 18.66 -6.15 -3.01
C ASP A 26 17.89 -4.95 -2.43
N SER A 27 16.80 -4.52 -3.08
CA SER A 27 15.98 -3.38 -2.66
C SER A 27 14.76 -3.76 -1.80
N LEU A 28 14.40 -5.04 -1.74
CA LEU A 28 13.20 -5.52 -1.06
C LEU A 28 13.39 -5.65 0.46
N PHE A 29 14.61 -5.99 0.86
CA PHE A 29 14.98 -6.20 2.26
C PHE A 29 16.08 -5.23 2.67
N PRO A 30 16.10 -4.77 3.94
CA PRO A 30 17.26 -4.08 4.47
C PRO A 30 18.54 -4.93 4.34
N ALA A 31 19.67 -4.30 4.01
CA ALA A 31 20.95 -5.00 3.75
C ALA A 31 21.36 -5.97 4.87
N ARG A 32 21.01 -5.65 6.13
CA ARG A 32 21.32 -6.49 7.31
C ARG A 32 20.58 -7.83 7.36
N CYS A 33 19.55 -8.02 6.55
CA CYS A 33 18.78 -9.25 6.52
C CYS A 33 19.46 -10.34 5.69
N TRP A 34 20.43 -9.98 4.86
CA TRP A 34 21.22 -10.91 4.08
C TRP A 34 22.27 -11.64 4.95
N PRO A 35 22.61 -12.91 4.65
CA PRO A 35 22.31 -13.63 3.40
C PRO A 35 20.95 -14.36 3.35
N ASP A 36 20.21 -14.46 4.45
CA ASP A 36 18.95 -15.20 4.50
C ASP A 36 17.81 -14.32 5.06
N PRO A 37 17.25 -13.41 4.24
CA PRO A 37 16.22 -12.48 4.69
C PRO A 37 14.90 -13.17 5.06
N CYS A 38 14.69 -14.42 4.63
CA CYS A 38 13.47 -15.18 4.89
C CYS A 38 13.61 -16.17 6.05
N ALA A 39 14.73 -16.13 6.79
CA ALA A 39 14.93 -16.94 7.98
C ALA A 39 13.74 -16.83 8.96
N GLY A 40 13.20 -17.97 9.37
CA GLY A 40 12.06 -18.05 10.30
C GLY A 40 10.67 -17.91 9.65
N ILE A 41 10.58 -17.58 8.35
CA ILE A 41 9.31 -17.52 7.63
C ILE A 41 8.96 -18.88 7.03
N THR A 42 7.74 -19.36 7.30
CA THR A 42 7.24 -20.58 6.65
C THR A 42 6.70 -20.24 5.27
N PHE A 43 7.42 -20.66 4.22
CA PHE A 43 6.99 -20.48 2.84
C PHE A 43 5.63 -21.11 2.55
N LYS A 44 4.77 -20.40 1.80
CA LYS A 44 3.46 -20.91 1.33
C LYS A 44 3.26 -20.76 -0.17
N ASN A 45 3.52 -19.58 -0.73
CA ASN A 45 3.21 -19.25 -2.13
C ASN A 45 4.12 -18.14 -2.65
N ASP A 46 4.79 -18.38 -3.78
CA ASP A 46 5.78 -17.51 -4.44
C ASP A 46 5.26 -16.16 -4.92
N THR A 47 3.94 -15.96 -4.96
CA THR A 47 3.32 -14.64 -5.24
C THR A 47 3.70 -13.60 -4.17
N TYR A 48 4.02 -14.05 -2.96
CA TYR A 48 4.26 -13.19 -1.81
C TYR A 48 5.70 -13.22 -1.34
N VAL A 49 6.14 -12.13 -0.71
CA VAL A 49 7.50 -12.01 -0.17
C VAL A 49 7.76 -13.10 0.87
N CYS A 50 8.90 -13.79 0.74
CA CYS A 50 9.25 -14.98 1.51
C CYS A 50 8.20 -16.11 1.50
N GLY A 51 7.30 -16.08 0.52
CA GLY A 51 6.21 -17.04 0.41
C GLY A 51 5.03 -16.78 1.34
N ASP A 52 4.99 -15.69 2.12
CA ASP A 52 3.97 -15.44 3.15
C ASP A 52 3.01 -14.32 2.72
N PRO A 53 1.70 -14.58 2.55
CA PRO A 53 0.71 -13.57 2.16
C PRO A 53 0.65 -12.35 3.08
N ARG A 54 1.01 -12.50 4.36
CA ARG A 54 1.03 -11.37 5.30
C ARG A 54 2.07 -10.35 4.87
N LEU A 55 3.18 -10.80 4.30
CA LEU A 55 4.29 -9.96 3.87
C LEU A 55 4.03 -9.26 2.53
N GLY A 56 2.87 -9.41 1.88
CA GLY A 56 2.50 -8.68 0.67
C GLY A 56 3.09 -9.28 -0.63
N PRO A 57 2.70 -8.78 -1.81
CA PRO A 57 3.13 -9.34 -3.10
C PRO A 57 4.60 -9.07 -3.38
N VAL A 58 5.28 -9.95 -4.13
CA VAL A 58 6.67 -9.73 -4.58
C VAL A 58 6.74 -8.56 -5.57
N VAL A 59 5.82 -8.50 -6.52
CA VAL A 59 5.80 -7.49 -7.58
C VAL A 59 5.06 -6.24 -7.11
N PRO A 60 5.69 -5.05 -7.03
CA PRO A 60 5.00 -3.81 -6.72
C PRO A 60 4.41 -3.14 -7.97
N PRO A 61 3.46 -2.18 -7.82
CA PRO A 61 2.97 -1.37 -8.91
C PRO A 61 4.07 -0.56 -9.60
N ARG A 62 4.06 -0.49 -10.94
CA ARG A 62 5.09 0.18 -11.74
C ARG A 62 4.61 1.40 -12.52
N LYS A 63 3.30 1.66 -12.54
CA LYS A 63 2.67 2.77 -13.29
C LYS A 63 2.05 3.80 -12.34
N PHE A 64 1.90 5.03 -12.82
CA PHE A 64 1.06 6.03 -12.17
C PHE A 64 -0.40 5.51 -12.14
N PRO A 65 -1.18 5.81 -11.08
CA PRO A 65 -0.79 6.57 -9.88
C PRO A 65 -0.10 5.74 -8.80
N LEU A 66 -0.33 4.43 -8.76
CA LEU A 66 0.11 3.58 -7.64
C LEU A 66 1.62 3.60 -7.38
N ARG A 67 2.45 3.67 -8.43
CA ARG A 67 3.91 3.82 -8.25
C ARG A 67 4.27 5.09 -7.46
N ASN A 68 3.48 6.16 -7.59
CA ASN A 68 3.69 7.39 -6.85
C ASN A 68 3.36 7.21 -5.36
N GLU A 69 2.24 6.56 -5.04
CA GLU A 69 1.82 6.30 -3.66
C GLU A 69 2.77 5.36 -2.90
N LEU A 70 3.40 4.41 -3.60
CA LEU A 70 4.36 3.48 -3.01
C LEU A 70 5.82 3.97 -3.12
N ARG A 71 6.08 5.17 -3.66
CA ARG A 71 7.45 5.63 -3.95
C ARG A 71 8.35 5.69 -2.71
N THR A 72 7.76 5.95 -1.55
CA THR A 72 8.42 6.09 -0.23
C THR A 72 8.24 4.86 0.66
N TYR A 73 7.58 3.81 0.17
CA TYR A 73 7.24 2.65 0.99
C TYR A 73 8.42 1.68 1.14
N ALA A 74 9.12 1.78 2.26
CA ALA A 74 9.99 0.71 2.75
C ALA A 74 9.15 -0.28 3.56
N ARG A 75 8.77 -1.39 2.93
CA ARG A 75 7.77 -2.36 3.42
C ARG A 75 7.95 -2.77 4.88
N PHE A 76 9.18 -3.05 5.28
CA PHE A 76 9.53 -3.52 6.61
C PHE A 76 10.23 -2.44 7.44
N GLY A 77 10.26 -1.19 6.97
CA GLY A 77 11.14 -0.16 7.51
C GLY A 77 12.59 -0.63 7.50
N ALA A 78 13.21 -0.70 8.69
CA ALA A 78 14.55 -1.26 8.87
C ALA A 78 14.55 -2.72 9.38
N LEU A 79 13.39 -3.37 9.48
CA LEU A 79 13.20 -4.73 10.00
C LEU A 79 13.38 -5.81 8.92
N CYS A 80 13.78 -7.00 9.36
CA CYS A 80 13.68 -8.21 8.55
C CYS A 80 12.27 -8.82 8.66
N PRO A 81 11.83 -9.64 7.68
CA PRO A 81 10.49 -10.23 7.63
C PRO A 81 9.98 -10.87 8.93
N ALA A 82 10.77 -11.73 9.57
CA ALA A 82 10.37 -12.40 10.82
C ALA A 82 10.23 -11.41 11.98
N GLU A 83 11.15 -10.45 12.11
CA GLU A 83 11.10 -9.39 13.13
C GLU A 83 9.88 -8.48 12.93
N PHE A 84 9.52 -8.18 11.67
CA PHE A 84 8.34 -7.39 11.36
C PHE A 84 7.06 -8.11 11.81
N LEU A 85 6.93 -9.41 11.54
CA LEU A 85 5.78 -10.21 11.99
C LEU A 85 5.77 -10.39 13.51
N ASP A 86 6.93 -10.59 14.14
CA ASP A 86 7.03 -10.68 15.61
C ASP A 86 6.56 -9.39 16.29
N LYS A 87 6.90 -8.24 15.71
CA LYS A 87 6.49 -6.93 16.23
C LYS A 87 5.00 -6.63 16.01
N TRP A 88 4.44 -7.01 14.87
CA TRP A 88 3.15 -6.50 14.39
C TRP A 88 2.04 -7.55 14.24
N ALA A 89 2.34 -8.82 14.41
CA ALA A 89 1.38 -9.92 14.37
C ALA A 89 1.38 -10.70 15.69
N THR A 90 0.40 -11.58 15.86
CA THR A 90 0.29 -12.44 17.05
C THR A 90 1.32 -13.58 17.06
N ASP A 91 1.86 -13.94 15.89
CA ASP A 91 2.89 -14.97 15.74
C ASP A 91 3.61 -14.84 14.38
N VAL A 92 4.88 -15.22 14.33
CA VAL A 92 5.63 -15.37 13.07
C VAL A 92 5.16 -16.59 12.29
N ALA A 93 4.65 -17.63 12.98
CA ALA A 93 4.06 -18.79 12.35
C ALA A 93 2.82 -18.42 11.50
N PRO A 94 2.44 -19.26 10.50
CA PRO A 94 1.36 -18.92 9.55
C PRO A 94 -0.03 -18.68 10.14
N ASN A 95 -0.28 -19.09 11.38
CA ASN A 95 -1.54 -18.85 12.10
C ASN A 95 -1.60 -17.44 12.73
N GLY A 96 -0.48 -16.71 12.78
CA GLY A 96 -0.42 -15.36 13.32
C GLY A 96 -1.17 -14.37 12.45
N THR A 97 -1.91 -13.48 13.10
CA THR A 97 -2.70 -12.40 12.48
C THR A 97 -2.17 -11.04 12.89
N TYR A 98 -2.28 -10.04 12.01
CA TYR A 98 -1.85 -8.68 12.36
C TYR A 98 -2.61 -8.12 13.56
N ILE A 99 -1.89 -7.48 14.46
CA ILE A 99 -2.41 -6.72 15.59
C ILE A 99 -2.64 -5.30 15.11
N TYR A 100 -3.87 -4.82 15.16
CA TYR A 100 -4.26 -3.49 14.71
C TYR A 100 -4.21 -2.45 15.85
N PRO A 101 -4.04 -1.15 15.53
CA PRO A 101 -3.99 -0.11 16.54
C PRO A 101 -5.34 0.03 17.28
N PRO A 102 -5.33 0.51 18.53
CA PRO A 102 -6.56 0.84 19.25
C PRO A 102 -7.29 2.02 18.59
N ALA A 103 -8.50 2.33 19.07
CA ALA A 103 -9.28 3.49 18.66
C ALA A 103 -9.44 3.65 17.13
N ASN A 104 -9.62 2.53 16.41
CA ASN A 104 -9.69 2.48 14.95
C ASN A 104 -8.50 3.14 14.23
N GLY A 105 -7.33 3.18 14.88
CA GLY A 105 -6.13 3.76 14.27
C GLY A 105 -6.15 5.27 14.14
N PHE A 106 -7.03 6.00 14.82
CA PHE A 106 -6.90 7.45 14.93
C PHE A 106 -5.71 7.82 15.83
N VAL A 107 -4.99 8.90 15.52
CA VAL A 107 -4.03 9.50 16.46
C VAL A 107 -4.77 9.83 17.75
N VAL A 108 -4.15 9.54 18.89
CA VAL A 108 -4.68 9.93 20.20
C VAL A 108 -3.97 11.16 20.74
N ASP A 109 -4.70 12.02 21.45
CA ASP A 109 -4.16 13.19 22.11
C ASP A 109 -3.39 12.86 23.41
N THR A 110 -3.00 13.90 24.15
CA THR A 110 -2.28 13.76 25.43
C THR A 110 -3.10 13.07 26.52
N GLU A 111 -4.43 13.07 26.40
CA GLU A 111 -5.38 12.44 27.32
C GLU A 111 -5.79 11.03 26.85
N LYS A 112 -5.21 10.53 25.75
CA LYS A 112 -5.53 9.23 25.12
C LYS A 112 -6.91 9.18 24.46
N HIS A 113 -7.51 10.32 24.15
CA HIS A 113 -8.72 10.37 23.34
C HIS A 113 -8.36 10.40 21.84
N PRO A 114 -9.07 9.66 20.98
CA PRO A 114 -8.82 9.72 19.54
C PRO A 114 -9.19 11.09 18.98
N ILE A 115 -8.31 11.63 18.15
CA ILE A 115 -8.52 12.88 17.43
C ILE A 115 -9.35 12.56 16.19
N LEU A 116 -10.66 12.79 16.27
CA LEU A 116 -11.57 12.68 15.15
C LEU A 116 -12.77 13.63 15.31
N GLY A 117 -13.43 13.93 14.20
CA GLY A 117 -14.70 14.63 14.18
C GLY A 117 -15.63 14.04 13.13
N ASN A 118 -16.94 14.19 13.36
CA ASN A 118 -17.89 13.94 12.28
C ASN A 118 -17.78 15.04 11.23
N ALA A 119 -17.55 14.64 9.98
CA ALA A 119 -17.45 15.55 8.85
C ALA A 119 -18.32 15.06 7.70
N THR A 120 -18.96 15.98 6.99
CA THR A 120 -19.70 15.68 5.77
C THR A 120 -18.75 15.72 4.58
N LEU A 121 -18.67 14.64 3.82
CA LEU A 121 -17.91 14.62 2.58
C LEU A 121 -18.73 15.27 1.46
N PRO A 122 -18.21 16.32 0.78
CA PRO A 122 -18.94 17.02 -0.26
C PRO A 122 -19.01 16.21 -1.55
N VAL A 123 -20.07 16.44 -2.34
CA VAL A 123 -20.18 15.87 -3.68
C VAL A 123 -18.99 16.30 -4.54
N GLY A 124 -18.42 15.36 -5.28
CA GLY A 124 -17.26 15.57 -6.14
C GLY A 124 -15.93 15.18 -5.51
N MET A 125 -15.84 15.04 -4.18
CA MET A 125 -14.64 14.59 -3.50
C MET A 125 -14.24 13.18 -3.95
N LYS A 126 -12.93 12.98 -4.20
CA LYS A 126 -12.38 11.68 -4.61
C LYS A 126 -11.65 11.01 -3.45
N LEU A 127 -11.90 9.70 -3.32
CA LEU A 127 -11.43 8.85 -2.24
C LEU A 127 -10.80 7.60 -2.85
N ASP A 128 -9.88 6.96 -2.14
CA ASP A 128 -9.33 5.67 -2.56
C ASP A 128 -9.17 4.71 -1.37
N ARG A 129 -8.89 3.44 -1.69
CA ARG A 129 -8.75 2.36 -0.70
C ARG A 129 -7.90 1.21 -1.23
N PHE A 130 -7.01 0.70 -0.37
CA PHE A 130 -6.38 -0.62 -0.52
C PHE A 130 -7.12 -1.63 0.34
N GLY A 131 -8.04 -2.41 -0.24
CA GLY A 131 -8.85 -3.37 0.50
C GLY A 131 -10.22 -3.62 -0.13
N SER A 132 -10.84 -4.72 0.28
CA SER A 132 -12.20 -5.07 -0.13
C SER A 132 -13.23 -3.98 0.24
N GLU A 133 -14.27 -3.85 -0.58
CA GLU A 133 -15.40 -2.94 -0.39
C GLU A 133 -16.31 -3.29 0.80
N TYR A 134 -16.09 -4.44 1.45
CA TYR A 134 -16.72 -4.77 2.73
C TYR A 134 -16.12 -3.98 3.91
N GLY A 135 -15.00 -3.28 3.71
CA GLY A 135 -14.40 -2.40 4.71
C GLY A 135 -15.02 -0.99 4.77
N THR A 136 -14.54 -0.21 5.74
CA THR A 136 -15.09 1.11 6.10
C THR A 136 -14.03 2.22 6.18
N PHE A 137 -12.79 1.95 5.78
CA PHE A 137 -11.69 2.92 5.84
C PHE A 137 -11.34 3.39 4.43
N LEU A 138 -11.40 4.70 4.20
CA LEU A 138 -10.95 5.35 2.96
C LEU A 138 -9.92 6.43 3.28
N ALA A 139 -9.15 6.84 2.28
CA ALA A 139 -8.24 7.98 2.35
C ALA A 139 -8.55 8.97 1.21
N PRO A 140 -8.04 10.21 1.25
CA PRO A 140 -8.10 11.09 0.10
C PRO A 140 -7.31 10.48 -1.06
N LEU A 141 -7.82 10.62 -2.28
CA LEU A 141 -7.17 10.10 -3.48
C LEU A 141 -5.70 10.54 -3.56
N GLY A 142 -4.80 9.57 -3.73
CA GLY A 142 -3.36 9.78 -3.92
C GLY A 142 -2.55 9.88 -2.63
N ALA A 143 -3.16 9.62 -1.47
CA ALA A 143 -2.43 9.56 -0.20
C ALA A 143 -1.30 8.50 -0.27
N PRO A 144 -0.04 8.83 0.09
CA PRO A 144 1.03 7.85 0.13
C PRO A 144 0.69 6.62 0.97
N TYR A 145 1.16 5.44 0.57
CA TYR A 145 0.86 4.19 1.28
C TYR A 145 1.34 4.25 2.75
N ILE A 146 2.48 4.90 2.99
CA ILE A 146 3.08 5.10 4.32
C ILE A 146 2.22 5.97 5.24
N GLU A 147 1.35 6.81 4.68
CA GLU A 147 0.45 7.67 5.45
C GLU A 147 -0.80 6.93 5.95
N ARG A 148 -1.03 5.72 5.42
CA ARG A 148 -2.23 4.92 5.67
C ARG A 148 -2.07 3.90 6.80
N SER A 149 -0.82 3.67 7.24
CA SER A 149 -0.47 2.67 8.26
C SER A 149 -1.15 1.31 8.03
N LEU A 150 -1.07 0.84 6.78
CA LEU A 150 -1.60 -0.46 6.37
C LEU A 150 -0.49 -1.52 6.33
N PRO A 151 -0.79 -2.78 6.68
CA PRO A 151 0.19 -3.85 6.56
C PRO A 151 0.44 -4.19 5.09
N PRO A 152 1.53 -4.90 4.76
CA PRO A 152 1.86 -5.27 3.38
C PRO A 152 0.77 -6.08 2.65
N SER A 153 0.00 -6.87 3.38
CA SER A 153 -1.05 -7.73 2.83
C SER A 153 -2.21 -6.97 2.17
N ASN A 154 -2.42 -5.70 2.48
CA ASN A 154 -3.44 -4.88 1.81
C ASN A 154 -3.13 -4.64 0.32
N LEU A 155 -1.89 -4.85 -0.12
CA LEU A 155 -1.48 -4.83 -1.53
C LEU A 155 -1.68 -6.16 -2.25
N ASN A 156 -2.15 -7.21 -1.57
CA ASN A 156 -2.42 -8.49 -2.21
C ASN A 156 -3.60 -8.38 -3.19
N THR A 157 -3.44 -8.94 -4.39
CA THR A 157 -4.52 -9.03 -5.37
C THR A 157 -5.35 -10.29 -5.10
N PHE A 158 -6.65 -10.11 -4.82
CA PHE A 158 -7.58 -11.22 -4.51
C PHE A 158 -8.44 -11.68 -5.71
N GLY A 159 -8.13 -11.18 -6.91
CA GLY A 159 -8.87 -11.43 -8.15
C GLY A 159 -9.72 -10.24 -8.60
N GLY A 160 -10.23 -10.29 -9.82
CA GLY A 160 -11.02 -9.23 -10.46
C GLY A 160 -10.18 -8.11 -11.08
N ASP A 161 -10.85 -7.04 -11.50
CA ASP A 161 -10.27 -5.91 -12.25
C ASP A 161 -9.55 -4.87 -11.36
N TYR A 162 -9.19 -5.24 -10.12
CA TYR A 162 -8.62 -4.34 -9.11
C TYR A 162 -7.24 -4.83 -8.65
N PRO A 163 -6.18 -4.60 -9.45
CA PRO A 163 -4.83 -4.97 -9.07
C PRO A 163 -4.42 -4.26 -7.77
N TYR A 164 -3.67 -4.97 -6.91
CA TYR A 164 -3.24 -4.50 -5.60
C TYR A 164 -4.38 -4.16 -4.64
N ASN A 165 -5.58 -4.66 -4.94
CA ASN A 165 -6.81 -4.35 -4.19
C ASN A 165 -7.05 -2.84 -4.07
N TYR A 166 -6.63 -2.07 -5.07
CA TYR A 166 -6.75 -0.63 -5.10
C TYR A 166 -8.05 -0.23 -5.79
N HIS A 167 -8.84 0.58 -5.11
CA HIS A 167 -10.13 1.08 -5.58
C HIS A 167 -10.18 2.60 -5.44
N VAL A 168 -10.82 3.25 -6.41
CA VAL A 168 -11.01 4.70 -6.41
C VAL A 168 -12.49 5.02 -6.55
N TYR A 169 -12.94 6.01 -5.79
CA TYR A 169 -14.33 6.43 -5.69
C TYR A 169 -14.48 7.94 -5.79
N GLN A 170 -15.67 8.38 -6.18
CA GLN A 170 -16.10 9.77 -6.07
C GLN A 170 -17.43 9.86 -5.32
N VAL A 171 -17.55 10.85 -4.44
CA VAL A 171 -18.78 11.16 -3.72
C VAL A 171 -19.83 11.71 -4.68
N THR A 172 -20.97 11.04 -4.78
CA THR A 172 -22.12 11.42 -5.62
C THR A 172 -23.28 12.01 -4.84
N LYS A 173 -23.30 11.77 -3.52
CA LYS A 173 -24.25 12.35 -2.57
C LYS A 173 -23.52 12.56 -1.24
N GLU A 174 -23.75 13.68 -0.58
CA GLU A 174 -23.11 13.98 0.70
C GLU A 174 -23.45 12.95 1.79
N PHE A 175 -22.47 12.60 2.62
CA PHE A 175 -22.65 11.76 3.79
C PHE A 175 -21.61 12.05 4.88
N VAL A 176 -21.95 11.69 6.11
CA VAL A 176 -21.10 11.91 7.29
C VAL A 176 -20.16 10.73 7.50
N VAL A 177 -18.91 11.02 7.86
CA VAL A 177 -17.87 10.06 8.25
C VAL A 177 -17.19 10.50 9.54
N GLY A 178 -16.57 9.56 10.24
CA GLY A 178 -15.53 9.89 11.22
C GLY A 178 -14.24 10.26 10.48
N LEU A 179 -13.83 11.52 10.56
CA LEU A 179 -12.65 12.06 9.90
C LEU A 179 -11.58 12.36 10.94
N GLY A 180 -10.34 11.91 10.68
CA GLY A 180 -9.22 12.23 11.56
C GLY A 180 -7.86 11.70 11.06
N PRO A 181 -6.77 12.12 11.70
CA PRO A 181 -5.41 11.66 11.39
C PRO A 181 -5.19 10.18 11.76
N ILE A 182 -4.39 9.48 10.96
CA ILE A 182 -4.03 8.07 11.12
C ILE A 182 -2.81 7.95 12.04
N ALA A 183 -2.90 7.11 13.06
CA ALA A 183 -1.80 6.81 13.97
C ALA A 183 -0.69 5.99 13.28
N PRO A 184 0.59 6.21 13.65
CA PRO A 184 1.69 5.39 13.13
C PRO A 184 1.49 3.92 13.52
N TRP A 185 1.69 3.01 12.58
CA TRP A 185 1.56 1.57 12.77
C TRP A 185 2.24 0.81 11.64
N PHE A 186 2.47 -0.50 11.81
CA PHE A 186 3.09 -1.38 10.80
C PHE A 186 4.41 -0.84 10.22
N GLU A 187 5.26 -0.28 11.09
CA GLU A 187 6.54 0.35 10.73
C GLU A 187 6.42 1.57 9.80
N GLN A 188 5.23 2.16 9.69
CA GLN A 188 4.98 3.36 8.88
C GLN A 188 4.53 4.54 9.75
N PRO A 189 4.87 5.78 9.34
CA PRO A 189 4.59 6.98 10.13
C PRO A 189 3.10 7.33 10.25
N GLY A 190 2.25 6.86 9.33
CA GLY A 190 0.85 7.28 9.31
C GLY A 190 0.73 8.78 9.01
N MET A 191 -0.10 9.48 9.78
CA MET A 191 -0.38 10.93 9.67
C MET A 191 -1.13 11.38 8.43
N GLY A 192 -1.53 10.45 7.54
CA GLY A 192 -2.58 10.71 6.57
C GLY A 192 -3.92 10.97 7.26
N THR A 193 -4.93 11.34 6.48
CA THR A 193 -6.32 11.41 6.96
C THR A 193 -7.06 10.14 6.56
N GLN A 194 -7.77 9.53 7.50
CA GLN A 194 -8.74 8.48 7.21
C GLN A 194 -10.17 8.99 7.34
N PHE A 195 -11.03 8.44 6.49
CA PHE A 195 -12.47 8.55 6.57
C PHE A 195 -13.03 7.18 6.98
N VAL A 196 -13.53 7.10 8.22
CA VAL A 196 -14.17 5.89 8.75
C VAL A 196 -15.68 6.02 8.56
N THR A 197 -16.24 5.16 7.72
CA THR A 197 -17.64 5.21 7.32
C THR A 197 -18.53 4.37 8.25
N TYR A 198 -19.79 4.81 8.42
CA TYR A 198 -20.80 4.08 9.22
C TYR A 198 -21.46 2.92 8.45
N THR A 199 -21.30 2.91 7.13
CA THR A 199 -21.72 1.85 6.21
C THR A 199 -20.49 1.43 5.41
N ASN A 200 -20.33 0.13 5.11
CA ASN A 200 -19.23 -0.30 4.26
C ASN A 200 -19.30 0.32 2.85
N VAL A 201 -18.16 0.32 2.15
CA VAL A 201 -18.04 0.96 0.84
C VAL A 201 -19.04 0.40 -0.16
N LEU A 202 -19.25 -0.92 -0.18
CA LEU A 202 -20.25 -1.54 -1.06
C LEU A 202 -21.67 -1.01 -0.81
N GLY A 203 -22.05 -0.84 0.45
CA GLY A 203 -23.34 -0.27 0.84
C GLY A 203 -23.47 1.21 0.46
N LEU A 204 -22.39 1.99 0.57
CA LEU A 204 -22.35 3.39 0.11
C LEU A 204 -22.50 3.49 -1.42
N ILE A 205 -21.90 2.56 -2.17
CA ILE A 205 -22.06 2.48 -3.63
C ILE A 205 -23.50 2.13 -3.99
N ASN A 206 -24.05 1.06 -3.40
CA ASN A 206 -25.43 0.63 -3.66
C ASN A 206 -26.46 1.69 -3.25
N GLY A 207 -26.15 2.49 -2.22
CA GLY A 207 -26.97 3.62 -1.77
C GLY A 207 -26.80 4.90 -2.60
N GLY A 208 -25.94 4.92 -3.62
CA GLY A 208 -25.71 6.07 -4.49
C GLY A 208 -24.91 7.22 -3.84
N PHE A 209 -24.19 6.95 -2.75
CA PHE A 209 -23.30 7.93 -2.10
C PHE A 209 -21.91 7.95 -2.72
N LEU A 210 -21.45 6.81 -3.23
CA LEU A 210 -20.19 6.67 -3.95
C LEU A 210 -20.43 6.07 -5.34
N ARG A 211 -19.64 6.49 -6.31
CA ARG A 211 -19.44 5.75 -7.57
C ARG A 211 -17.98 5.30 -7.69
N ARG A 212 -17.74 4.15 -8.32
CA ARG A 212 -16.39 3.71 -8.68
C ARG A 212 -15.86 4.57 -9.84
N LEU A 213 -14.56 4.82 -9.85
CA LEU A 213 -13.85 5.47 -10.95
C LEU A 213 -13.04 4.45 -11.74
N ASN A 214 -12.98 4.63 -13.06
CA ASN A 214 -12.04 3.91 -13.92
C ASN A 214 -10.66 4.58 -13.91
N GLU A 215 -9.61 3.87 -14.33
CA GLU A 215 -8.23 4.39 -14.33
C GLU A 215 -8.08 5.73 -15.07
N SER A 216 -8.81 5.90 -16.18
CA SER A 216 -8.85 7.15 -16.97
C SER A 216 -9.52 8.34 -16.29
N GLU A 217 -10.00 8.19 -15.06
CA GLU A 217 -10.60 9.27 -14.25
C GLU A 217 -9.71 9.67 -13.05
N TYR A 218 -8.50 9.09 -12.98
CA TYR A 218 -7.47 9.41 -11.99
C TYR A 218 -6.04 9.19 -12.51
N ASP A 219 -5.81 9.23 -13.83
CA ASP A 219 -4.50 9.10 -14.47
C ASP A 219 -3.88 10.45 -14.88
N GLU A 220 -4.61 11.55 -14.75
CA GLU A 220 -4.11 12.91 -15.01
C GLU A 220 -4.04 13.80 -13.76
N LYS A 221 -3.08 14.73 -13.73
CA LYS A 221 -2.85 15.63 -12.57
C LYS A 221 -4.08 16.47 -12.21
N VAL A 222 -4.83 16.94 -13.19
CA VAL A 222 -6.01 17.80 -12.97
C VAL A 222 -7.10 17.07 -12.18
N GLU A 223 -7.12 15.74 -12.25
CA GLU A 223 -8.13 14.89 -11.63
C GLU A 223 -7.92 14.73 -10.12
N TYR A 224 -6.76 15.13 -9.61
CA TYR A 224 -6.42 15.23 -8.19
C TYR A 224 -6.69 16.63 -7.63
N SER A 225 -7.10 17.59 -8.47
CA SER A 225 -7.48 18.94 -8.03
C SER A 225 -8.86 18.96 -7.38
N ASN A 226 -9.21 20.10 -6.76
CA ASN A 226 -10.46 20.29 -6.03
C ASN A 226 -11.35 21.34 -6.73
N PRO A 227 -12.28 20.92 -7.61
CA PRO A 227 -13.23 21.82 -8.26
C PRO A 227 -14.51 22.05 -7.44
N TYR A 228 -14.70 21.38 -6.31
CA TYR A 228 -15.97 21.36 -5.55
C TYR A 228 -15.97 22.29 -4.34
N THR A 229 -14.81 22.72 -3.85
CA THR A 229 -14.72 23.65 -2.71
C THR A 229 -14.81 25.09 -3.20
N PRO A 230 -15.81 25.87 -2.77
CA PRO A 230 -15.92 27.27 -3.18
C PRO A 230 -14.79 28.12 -2.57
N GLY A 231 -14.41 29.17 -3.28
CA GLY A 231 -13.53 30.20 -2.73
C GLY A 231 -14.22 31.01 -1.62
N PRO A 232 -13.45 31.80 -0.84
CA PRO A 232 -14.04 32.72 0.12
C PRO A 232 -14.92 33.75 -0.61
N ASN A 233 -16.07 34.08 -0.02
CA ASN A 233 -16.92 35.16 -0.53
C ASN A 233 -16.17 36.50 -0.38
N GLN A 234 -15.90 37.17 -1.51
CA GLN A 234 -15.31 38.50 -1.59
C GLN A 234 -16.39 39.57 -1.71
#